data_AF-A0AAN9AW98-F1
#
_entry.id   AF-A0AAN9AW98-F1
#
_cell.length_a   1.000
_cell.length_b   1.000
_cell.length_c   1.000
_cell.angle_alpha   90.00
_cell.angle_beta   90.00
_cell.angle_gamma   90.00
#
_symmetry.space_group_name_H-M   'P 1'
#
loop_
_entity.id
_entity.type
_entity.pdbx_description
1 polymer ?
#
loop_
_entity_poly.entity_id
_entity_poly.type
_entity_poly.pdbx_seq_one_letter_code
_entity_poly.pdbx_strand_id
1 'polypeptide(L)'
;MTDITMKDSGMYNISVETQDQNGVGRYQRSVALQVKDSMLTEDRKVHVRQEGGAEWDNTTSTFTLTLSCGTFRFTDQQPSLQVEWTTPTGDTLNSTDYSNGRFYLSLLAPVVGGTYTCRIPPQHLSHTCLNDSRNYNNFVRVDSIQINVLQTVFEQKTLKEEAKKLNDRIVNLDSEDQKRKAENEKLIAENKELKVEDEKLKAEIEKLKAEDKKLFSRITKDRCPRSWQNAQTTTEPPPVPLIPPPNYTSGPALQLVALNTPVTGRMRGVRGADYLCHRQARSAGMNGTYRAFLSNGAQNLESIIYYSRDRQIPITNKAGQMLFNSWEDLVNGAGGHFNNDVPLFSFDGKDVMNDSTWPQKFVWHGSSKKGGKMDGHLCKQWYSRNGESLGMASSLNKHMLLDQDDFACNNSFVVLCIQREA
;
A
#
# COMPACT_ATOMS: atom_id res chain seq x y z
N MET A 1 9.23 -45.73 -55.35
CA MET A 1 10.35 -44.79 -55.24
C MET A 1 10.67 -44.64 -53.77
N THR A 2 11.88 -45.00 -53.35
CA THR A 2 12.32 -44.92 -51.93
C THR A 2 13.25 -43.73 -51.66
N ASP A 3 13.57 -42.93 -52.68
CA ASP A 3 14.33 -41.68 -52.57
C ASP A 3 13.70 -40.67 -53.56
N ILE A 4 12.87 -39.74 -53.07
CA ILE A 4 12.29 -38.65 -53.85
C ILE A 4 13.02 -37.37 -53.43
N THR A 5 13.57 -36.66 -54.40
CA THR A 5 14.38 -35.44 -54.22
C THR A 5 13.71 -34.22 -54.83
N MET A 6 14.20 -33.00 -54.53
CA MET A 6 13.67 -31.76 -55.13
C MET A 6 13.68 -31.75 -56.67
N LYS A 7 14.60 -32.52 -57.30
CA LYS A 7 14.69 -32.66 -58.76
C LYS A 7 13.53 -33.46 -59.36
N ASP A 8 12.79 -34.18 -58.53
CA ASP A 8 11.62 -34.96 -58.94
C ASP A 8 10.34 -34.10 -58.89
N SER A 9 10.44 -32.80 -58.61
CA SER A 9 9.31 -31.88 -58.79
C SER A 9 9.06 -31.62 -60.26
N GLY A 10 7.82 -31.78 -60.71
CA GLY A 10 7.48 -31.59 -62.11
C GLY A 10 6.06 -32.01 -62.46
N MET A 11 5.70 -31.81 -63.73
CA MET A 11 4.44 -32.27 -64.28
C MET A 11 4.58 -33.70 -64.79
N TYR A 12 3.88 -34.62 -64.15
CA TYR A 12 3.86 -36.03 -64.55
C TYR A 12 2.62 -36.29 -65.38
N ASN A 13 2.83 -36.85 -66.57
CA ASN A 13 1.77 -37.13 -67.52
C ASN A 13 1.62 -38.64 -67.69
N ILE A 14 0.39 -39.13 -67.61
CA ILE A 14 0.04 -40.51 -67.94
C ILE A 14 -0.82 -40.46 -69.18
N SER A 15 -0.35 -41.13 -70.24
CA SER A 15 -1.10 -41.35 -71.47
C SER A 15 -1.46 -42.84 -71.57
N VAL A 16 -2.73 -43.14 -71.76
CA VAL A 16 -3.25 -44.48 -71.97
C VAL A 16 -3.82 -44.55 -73.38
N GLU A 17 -3.31 -45.47 -74.19
CA GLU A 17 -3.86 -45.79 -75.50
C GLU A 17 -4.70 -47.06 -75.39
N THR A 18 -5.95 -46.99 -75.84
CA THR A 18 -6.87 -48.13 -75.87
C THR A 18 -7.21 -48.42 -77.32
N GLN A 19 -7.06 -49.67 -77.75
CA GLN A 19 -7.37 -50.09 -79.11
C GLN A 19 -8.65 -50.93 -79.11
N ASP A 20 -9.62 -50.53 -79.93
CA ASP A 20 -10.84 -51.30 -80.19
C ASP A 20 -11.03 -51.53 -81.69
N GLN A 21 -12.14 -52.18 -82.07
CA GLN A 21 -12.46 -52.50 -83.47
C GLN A 21 -12.70 -51.26 -84.35
N ASN A 22 -12.89 -50.08 -83.75
CA ASN A 22 -13.19 -48.81 -84.42
C ASN A 22 -11.99 -47.84 -84.45
N GLY A 23 -10.89 -48.16 -83.77
CA GLY A 23 -9.64 -47.38 -83.83
C GLY A 23 -8.84 -47.37 -82.53
N VAL A 24 -7.87 -46.46 -82.45
CA VAL A 24 -7.05 -46.23 -81.24
C VAL A 24 -7.51 -44.93 -80.57
N GLY A 25 -8.06 -45.04 -79.37
CA GLY A 25 -8.36 -43.90 -78.49
C GLY A 25 -7.17 -43.58 -77.58
N ARG A 26 -6.80 -42.29 -77.47
CA ARG A 26 -5.72 -41.83 -76.59
C ARG A 26 -6.27 -40.93 -75.50
N TYR A 27 -5.98 -41.27 -74.25
CA TYR A 27 -6.39 -40.49 -73.08
C TYR A 27 -5.17 -40.04 -72.30
N GLN A 28 -5.06 -38.74 -72.03
CA GLN A 28 -3.97 -38.20 -71.24
C GLN A 28 -4.51 -37.48 -70.00
N ARG A 29 -3.81 -37.67 -68.87
CA ARG A 29 -3.99 -36.93 -67.63
C ARG A 29 -2.65 -36.50 -67.08
N SER A 30 -2.64 -35.36 -66.41
CA SER A 30 -1.44 -34.70 -65.90
C SER A 30 -1.63 -34.34 -64.44
N VAL A 31 -0.60 -34.57 -63.62
CA VAL A 31 -0.57 -34.17 -62.20
C VAL A 31 0.72 -33.40 -61.91
N ALA A 32 0.60 -32.30 -61.18
CA ALA A 32 1.75 -31.54 -60.70
C ALA A 32 2.26 -32.15 -59.39
N LEU A 33 3.51 -32.62 -59.37
CA LEU A 33 4.20 -33.01 -58.15
C LEU A 33 5.11 -31.87 -57.71
N GLN A 34 4.87 -31.33 -56.51
CA GLN A 34 5.74 -30.32 -55.90
C GLN A 34 6.36 -30.92 -54.63
N VAL A 35 7.66 -31.23 -54.71
CA VAL A 35 8.47 -31.63 -53.55
C VAL A 35 8.94 -30.33 -52.88
N LYS A 36 8.75 -30.20 -51.56
CA LYS A 36 9.18 -29.03 -50.78
C LYS A 36 10.21 -29.45 -49.73
N ASP A 37 11.37 -28.79 -49.72
CA ASP A 37 12.32 -28.89 -48.60
C ASP A 37 11.69 -28.25 -47.36
N SER A 38 11.42 -29.04 -46.33
CA SER A 38 10.69 -28.55 -45.16
C SER A 38 11.62 -27.96 -44.08
N MET A 39 12.93 -28.28 -44.06
CA MET A 39 13.89 -27.66 -43.12
C MET A 39 15.36 -27.93 -43.48
N LEU A 40 16.18 -26.87 -43.58
CA LEU A 40 17.63 -26.96 -43.77
C LEU A 40 18.36 -26.34 -42.57
N THR A 41 19.15 -27.15 -41.85
CA THR A 41 20.21 -26.63 -40.95
C THR A 41 21.49 -26.43 -41.77
N GLU A 42 22.16 -25.28 -41.65
CA GLU A 42 23.26 -24.87 -42.55
C GLU A 42 24.39 -25.91 -42.70
N ASP A 43 24.70 -26.68 -41.66
CA ASP A 43 25.73 -27.73 -41.66
C ASP A 43 25.18 -29.14 -41.37
N ARG A 44 23.85 -29.32 -41.51
CA ARG A 44 23.14 -30.57 -41.19
C ARG A 44 23.27 -31.03 -39.73
N LYS A 45 23.64 -30.12 -38.79
CA LYS A 45 23.72 -30.37 -37.35
C LYS A 45 22.99 -29.28 -36.55
N VAL A 46 22.57 -29.62 -35.33
CA VAL A 46 22.01 -28.66 -34.37
C VAL A 46 23.14 -28.18 -33.45
N HIS A 47 23.32 -26.87 -33.33
CA HIS A 47 24.31 -26.26 -32.42
C HIS A 47 23.64 -25.61 -31.24
N VAL A 48 24.11 -25.91 -30.03
CA VAL A 48 23.66 -25.23 -28.81
C VAL A 48 24.76 -24.33 -28.32
N ARG A 49 24.45 -23.06 -28.05
CA ARG A 49 25.42 -22.06 -27.62
C ARG A 49 24.84 -21.19 -26.51
N GLN A 50 25.70 -20.68 -25.65
CA GLN A 50 25.35 -19.57 -24.77
C GLN A 50 25.55 -18.27 -25.55
N GLU A 51 24.51 -17.45 -25.66
CA GLU A 51 24.58 -16.17 -26.36
C GLU A 51 25.03 -15.09 -25.39
N GLY A 52 26.21 -14.53 -25.64
CA GLY A 52 26.78 -13.47 -24.82
C GLY A 52 27.09 -13.87 -23.37
N GLY A 53 27.39 -12.85 -22.55
CA GLY A 53 27.43 -12.96 -21.10
C GLY A 53 26.03 -12.80 -20.50
N ALA A 54 25.89 -13.08 -19.20
CA ALA A 54 24.62 -12.86 -18.53
C ALA A 54 24.26 -11.36 -18.49
N GLU A 55 22.98 -11.06 -18.71
CA GLU A 55 22.46 -9.71 -18.80
C GLU A 55 21.65 -9.38 -17.54
N TRP A 56 21.91 -8.19 -16.99
CA TRP A 56 21.19 -7.69 -15.82
C TRP A 56 20.30 -6.53 -16.24
N ASP A 57 19.00 -6.70 -16.06
CA ASP A 57 18.04 -5.63 -16.25
C ASP A 57 17.96 -4.77 -14.98
N ASN A 58 18.43 -3.52 -15.08
CA ASN A 58 18.41 -2.54 -13.99
C ASN A 58 17.00 -2.07 -13.61
N THR A 59 16.00 -2.25 -14.47
CA THR A 59 14.63 -1.77 -14.24
C THR A 59 13.78 -2.79 -13.50
N THR A 60 13.93 -4.07 -13.84
CA THR A 60 13.22 -5.18 -13.23
C THR A 60 14.05 -5.88 -12.15
N SER A 61 15.33 -5.53 -12.02
CA SER A 61 16.32 -6.22 -11.16
C SER A 61 16.41 -7.71 -11.46
N THR A 62 16.28 -8.09 -12.74
CA THR A 62 16.30 -9.50 -13.15
C THR A 62 17.57 -9.85 -13.91
N PHE A 63 18.19 -10.94 -13.47
CA PHE A 63 19.28 -11.60 -14.17
C PHE A 63 18.72 -12.58 -15.23
N THR A 64 19.20 -12.46 -16.47
CA THR A 64 18.81 -13.33 -17.58
C THR A 64 20.04 -13.92 -18.27
N LEU A 65 20.02 -15.24 -18.46
CA LEU A 65 20.99 -15.97 -19.27
C LEU A 65 20.31 -16.49 -20.53
N THR A 66 20.88 -16.20 -21.70
CA THR A 66 20.28 -16.59 -22.98
C THR A 66 21.08 -17.72 -23.64
N LEU A 67 20.40 -18.81 -23.98
CA LEU A 67 20.94 -19.90 -24.80
C LEU A 67 20.31 -19.86 -26.18
N SER A 68 21.05 -20.27 -27.23
CA SER A 68 20.53 -20.42 -28.58
C SER A 68 20.72 -21.83 -29.12
N CYS A 69 19.79 -22.23 -29.97
CA CYS A 69 19.75 -23.54 -30.61
C CYS A 69 19.53 -23.43 -32.11
N GLY A 70 20.47 -24.02 -32.85
CA GLY A 70 20.44 -24.24 -34.30
C GLY A 70 20.56 -22.97 -35.15
N THR A 71 20.60 -23.19 -36.46
CA THR A 71 20.41 -22.17 -37.51
C THR A 71 19.51 -22.77 -38.58
N PHE A 72 18.20 -22.59 -38.37
CA PHE A 72 17.12 -23.13 -39.18
C PHE A 72 16.70 -22.14 -40.26
N ARG A 73 16.57 -22.63 -41.50
CA ARG A 73 15.94 -21.89 -42.59
C ARG A 73 14.56 -22.50 -42.86
N PHE A 74 13.52 -21.71 -42.64
CA PHE A 74 12.15 -22.07 -43.00
C PHE A 74 11.78 -21.42 -44.33
N THR A 75 11.00 -22.13 -45.15
CA THR A 75 10.43 -21.60 -46.39
C THR A 75 9.22 -20.69 -46.14
N ASP A 76 8.61 -20.81 -44.96
CA ASP A 76 7.49 -19.99 -44.49
C ASP A 76 7.95 -18.86 -43.55
N GLN A 77 7.15 -17.78 -43.44
CA GLN A 77 7.47 -16.60 -42.59
C GLN A 77 7.48 -16.87 -41.08
N GLN A 78 6.95 -18.01 -40.62
CA GLN A 78 6.88 -18.39 -39.21
C GLN A 78 7.28 -19.87 -39.04
N PRO A 79 8.07 -20.24 -38.02
CA PRO A 79 8.53 -21.61 -37.85
C PRO A 79 7.34 -22.54 -37.57
N SER A 80 7.17 -23.57 -38.40
CA SER A 80 6.18 -24.64 -38.23
C SER A 80 6.58 -25.68 -37.17
N LEU A 81 7.66 -25.42 -36.44
CA LEU A 81 8.32 -26.29 -35.49
C LEU A 81 8.71 -25.50 -34.23
N GLN A 82 8.61 -26.14 -33.06
CA GLN A 82 9.31 -25.70 -31.85
C GLN A 82 10.35 -26.75 -31.43
N VAL A 83 11.50 -26.30 -30.96
CA VAL A 83 12.53 -27.16 -30.35
C VAL A 83 12.22 -27.38 -28.87
N GLU A 84 12.62 -28.54 -28.38
CA GLU A 84 12.51 -28.92 -26.97
C GLU A 84 13.88 -28.81 -26.31
N TRP A 85 13.95 -28.06 -25.22
CA TRP A 85 15.14 -27.92 -24.41
C TRP A 85 15.07 -28.89 -23.23
N THR A 86 16.14 -29.63 -22.97
CA THR A 86 16.24 -30.45 -21.74
C THR A 86 17.20 -29.79 -20.77
N THR A 87 16.74 -29.55 -19.54
CA THR A 87 17.52 -28.98 -18.45
C THR A 87 18.46 -30.03 -17.83
N PRO A 88 19.46 -29.62 -17.03
CA PRO A 88 20.31 -30.55 -16.29
C PRO A 88 19.54 -31.44 -15.30
N THR A 89 18.35 -31.01 -14.86
CA THR A 89 17.46 -31.76 -13.98
C THR A 89 16.60 -32.79 -14.73
N GLY A 90 16.58 -32.74 -16.07
CA GLY A 90 15.79 -33.62 -16.92
C GLY A 90 14.43 -33.05 -17.33
N ASP A 91 14.12 -31.81 -16.96
CA ASP A 91 12.88 -31.13 -17.33
C ASP A 91 12.92 -30.67 -18.78
N THR A 92 11.77 -30.62 -19.45
CA THR A 92 11.65 -30.13 -20.83
C THR A 92 11.08 -28.71 -20.85
N LEU A 93 11.75 -27.78 -21.52
CA LEU A 93 11.37 -26.38 -21.67
C LEU A 93 11.15 -26.03 -23.15
N ASN A 94 10.26 -25.07 -23.39
CA ASN A 94 10.04 -24.49 -24.71
C ASN A 94 10.91 -23.25 -24.90
N SER A 95 11.25 -22.96 -26.16
CA SER A 95 11.97 -21.73 -26.52
C SER A 95 11.16 -20.48 -26.18
N THR A 96 11.85 -19.47 -25.66
CA THR A 96 11.26 -18.17 -25.31
C THR A 96 11.07 -17.28 -26.53
N ASP A 97 11.96 -17.39 -27.51
CA ASP A 97 11.91 -16.59 -28.72
C ASP A 97 12.50 -17.34 -29.94
N TYR A 98 12.19 -16.84 -31.13
CA TYR A 98 12.78 -17.30 -32.38
C TYR A 98 13.09 -16.10 -33.27
N SER A 99 14.38 -15.91 -33.59
CA SER A 99 14.81 -14.86 -34.52
C SER A 99 16.03 -15.31 -35.31
N ASN A 100 16.16 -14.81 -36.55
CA ASN A 100 17.32 -15.06 -37.43
C ASN A 100 17.71 -16.54 -37.59
N GLY A 101 16.73 -17.44 -37.63
CA GLY A 101 17.00 -18.87 -37.76
C GLY A 101 17.32 -19.59 -36.45
N ARG A 102 17.37 -18.92 -35.30
CA ARG A 102 17.74 -19.54 -34.02
C ARG A 102 16.58 -19.53 -33.05
N PHE A 103 16.44 -20.62 -32.30
CA PHE A 103 15.56 -20.65 -31.15
C PHE A 103 16.34 -20.23 -29.91
N TYR A 104 15.78 -19.32 -29.13
CA TYR A 104 16.38 -18.79 -27.92
C TYR A 104 15.65 -19.33 -26.68
N LEU A 105 16.42 -19.57 -25.62
CA LEU A 105 15.92 -19.91 -24.29
C LEU A 105 16.48 -18.91 -23.29
N SER A 106 15.60 -18.08 -22.73
CA SER A 106 15.93 -17.11 -21.68
C SER A 106 15.71 -17.75 -20.31
N LEU A 107 16.79 -17.98 -19.57
CA LEU A 107 16.79 -18.54 -18.22
C LEU A 107 16.83 -17.41 -17.20
N LEU A 108 15.81 -17.34 -16.35
CA LEU A 108 15.75 -16.42 -15.23
C LEU A 108 16.42 -17.04 -14.00
N ALA A 109 17.03 -16.22 -13.14
CA ALA A 109 17.61 -16.69 -11.89
C ALA A 109 16.54 -17.29 -10.94
N PRO A 110 16.85 -18.37 -10.18
CA PRO A 110 18.16 -19.04 -10.10
C PRO A 110 18.41 -20.00 -11.28
N VAL A 111 19.52 -19.80 -11.99
CA VAL A 111 19.89 -20.65 -13.13
C VAL A 111 20.58 -21.90 -12.62
N VAL A 112 20.05 -23.07 -12.98
CA VAL A 112 20.67 -24.35 -12.63
C VAL A 112 21.89 -24.58 -13.52
N GLY A 113 23.08 -24.72 -12.94
CA GLY A 113 24.26 -25.11 -13.70
C GLY A 113 24.22 -26.57 -14.11
N GLY A 114 24.79 -26.86 -15.27
CA GLY A 114 24.86 -28.21 -15.81
C GLY A 114 24.75 -28.23 -17.34
N THR A 115 24.39 -29.38 -17.88
CA THR A 115 24.33 -29.59 -19.33
C THR A 115 22.92 -29.34 -19.85
N TYR A 116 22.74 -28.32 -20.67
CA TYR A 116 21.51 -28.07 -21.40
C TYR A 116 21.62 -28.64 -22.80
N THR A 117 20.57 -29.31 -23.25
CA THR A 117 20.50 -29.86 -24.60
C THR A 117 19.27 -29.33 -25.32
N CYS A 118 19.35 -29.25 -26.64
CA CYS A 118 18.24 -28.84 -27.48
C CYS A 118 18.00 -29.93 -28.52
N ARG A 119 16.75 -30.37 -28.65
CA ARG A 119 16.36 -31.41 -29.60
C ARG A 119 15.17 -30.99 -30.44
N ILE A 120 15.10 -31.55 -31.64
CA ILE A 120 13.93 -31.43 -32.51
C ILE A 120 12.97 -32.57 -32.14
N PRO A 121 11.68 -32.30 -31.88
CA PRO A 121 10.72 -33.34 -31.53
C PRO A 121 10.62 -34.44 -32.61
N PRO A 122 10.49 -35.72 -32.22
CA PRO A 122 10.52 -36.85 -33.15
C PRO A 122 9.52 -36.75 -34.30
N GLN A 123 8.32 -36.20 -34.04
CA GLN A 123 7.27 -36.04 -35.04
C GLN A 123 7.63 -35.13 -36.21
N HIS A 124 8.66 -34.30 -36.06
CA HIS A 124 9.10 -33.38 -37.10
C HIS A 124 10.38 -33.84 -37.80
N LEU A 125 11.06 -34.88 -37.31
CA LEU A 125 12.34 -35.34 -37.87
C LEU A 125 12.22 -35.78 -39.33
N SER A 126 11.08 -36.38 -39.73
CA SER A 126 10.79 -36.79 -41.11
C SER A 126 10.72 -35.63 -42.10
N HIS A 127 10.63 -34.40 -41.61
CA HIS A 127 10.58 -33.16 -42.39
C HIS A 127 11.92 -32.37 -42.35
N THR A 128 12.99 -32.96 -41.78
CA THR A 128 14.26 -32.26 -41.55
C THR A 128 15.44 -32.94 -42.22
N CYS A 129 16.25 -32.18 -42.97
CA CYS A 129 17.42 -32.70 -43.68
C CYS A 129 18.66 -32.74 -42.76
N LEU A 130 18.76 -33.77 -41.90
CA LEU A 130 19.90 -34.01 -40.99
C LEU A 130 20.78 -35.17 -41.46
N ASN A 131 22.11 -35.08 -41.25
CA ASN A 131 23.07 -35.98 -41.91
C ASN A 131 23.25 -37.36 -41.26
N ASP A 132 22.91 -37.51 -39.98
CA ASP A 132 23.15 -38.76 -39.23
C ASP A 132 22.16 -38.90 -38.06
N SER A 133 21.37 -39.98 -38.07
CA SER A 133 20.28 -40.20 -37.12
C SER A 133 20.70 -40.71 -35.74
N ARG A 134 22.00 -40.68 -35.42
CA ARG A 134 22.54 -41.31 -34.20
C ARG A 134 23.35 -40.38 -33.29
N ASN A 135 23.56 -39.12 -33.65
CA ASN A 135 24.37 -38.19 -32.84
C ASN A 135 23.72 -36.80 -32.74
N TYR A 136 22.56 -36.76 -32.09
CA TYR A 136 21.66 -35.59 -32.00
C TYR A 136 21.88 -34.70 -30.76
N ASN A 137 22.79 -35.06 -29.85
CA ASN A 137 22.90 -34.40 -28.56
C ASN A 137 24.03 -33.36 -28.57
N ASN A 138 23.80 -32.23 -29.24
CA ASN A 138 24.66 -31.07 -29.00
C ASN A 138 24.24 -30.41 -27.70
N PHE A 139 25.22 -30.01 -26.91
CA PHE A 139 24.99 -29.59 -25.54
C PHE A 139 25.82 -28.36 -25.20
N VAL A 140 25.25 -27.49 -24.38
CA VAL A 140 25.97 -26.38 -23.77
C VAL A 140 26.08 -26.64 -22.28
N ARG A 141 27.29 -26.48 -21.73
CA ARG A 141 27.52 -26.53 -20.29
C ARG A 141 27.43 -25.13 -19.74
N VAL A 142 26.52 -24.93 -18.79
CA VAL A 142 26.36 -23.69 -18.03
C VAL A 142 27.02 -23.91 -16.68
N ASP A 143 28.04 -23.11 -16.37
CA ASP A 143 28.74 -23.15 -15.07
C ASP A 143 27.91 -22.42 -14.00
N SER A 144 27.35 -23.17 -13.04
CA SER A 144 26.57 -22.60 -11.94
C SER A 144 27.38 -21.65 -11.06
N ILE A 145 28.67 -21.91 -10.86
CA ILE A 145 29.52 -21.08 -9.99
C ILE A 145 29.74 -19.74 -10.68
N GLN A 146 30.08 -19.75 -11.97
CA GLN A 146 30.26 -18.52 -12.73
C GLN A 146 28.98 -17.68 -12.76
N ILE A 147 27.82 -18.30 -12.97
CA ILE A 147 26.53 -17.61 -13.01
C ILE A 147 26.14 -17.04 -11.65
N ASN A 148 26.26 -17.83 -10.57
CA ASN A 148 25.96 -17.36 -9.22
C ASN A 148 26.89 -16.21 -8.81
N VAL A 149 28.18 -16.30 -9.14
CA VAL A 149 29.14 -15.22 -8.87
C VAL A 149 28.77 -13.96 -9.65
N LEU A 150 28.42 -14.07 -10.94
CA LEU A 150 27.98 -12.93 -11.74
C LEU A 150 26.72 -12.30 -11.16
N GLN A 151 25.72 -13.10 -10.79
CA GLN A 151 24.50 -12.63 -10.15
C GLN A 151 24.82 -11.88 -8.84
N THR A 152 25.60 -12.46 -7.93
CA THR A 152 26.00 -11.80 -6.69
C THR A 152 26.77 -10.50 -6.95
N VAL A 153 27.63 -10.45 -7.98
CA VAL A 153 28.35 -9.22 -8.35
C VAL A 153 27.41 -8.12 -8.84
N PHE A 154 26.39 -8.46 -9.64
CA PHE A 154 25.39 -7.48 -10.08
C PHE A 154 24.55 -6.97 -8.91
N GLU A 155 24.07 -7.85 -8.05
CA GLU A 155 23.33 -7.48 -6.82
C GLU A 155 24.18 -6.63 -5.87
N GLN A 156 25.47 -6.92 -5.72
CA GLN A 156 26.36 -6.09 -4.90
C GLN A 156 26.56 -4.69 -5.48
N LYS A 157 26.61 -4.54 -6.80
CA LYS A 157 26.71 -3.23 -7.44
C LYS A 157 25.44 -2.41 -7.22
N THR A 158 24.26 -3.00 -7.41
CA THR A 158 23.00 -2.29 -7.20
C THR A 158 22.85 -1.84 -5.74
N LEU A 159 23.16 -2.72 -4.78
CA LEU A 159 23.12 -2.39 -3.35
C LEU A 159 24.11 -1.28 -2.97
N LYS A 160 25.31 -1.25 -3.57
CA LYS A 160 26.29 -0.17 -3.33
C LYS A 160 25.77 1.19 -3.80
N GLU A 161 25.13 1.25 -4.95
CA GLU A 161 24.56 2.47 -5.50
C GLU A 161 23.39 2.99 -4.65
N GLU A 162 22.53 2.09 -4.14
CA GLU A 162 21.47 2.45 -3.20
C GLU A 162 22.01 2.93 -1.87
N ALA A 163 23.04 2.27 -1.32
CA ALA A 163 23.70 2.69 -0.09
C ALA A 163 24.30 4.09 -0.23
N LYS A 164 24.90 4.41 -1.39
CA LYS A 164 25.41 5.75 -1.68
C LYS A 164 24.30 6.80 -1.67
N LYS A 165 23.18 6.55 -2.36
CA LYS A 165 22.01 7.45 -2.36
C LYS A 165 21.44 7.66 -0.96
N LEU A 166 21.39 6.61 -0.15
CA LEU A 166 20.92 6.69 1.23
C LEU A 166 21.87 7.53 2.08
N ASN A 167 23.18 7.34 1.92
CA ASN A 167 24.19 8.12 2.62
C ASN A 167 24.11 9.62 2.28
N ASP A 168 23.93 9.98 1.01
CA ASP A 168 23.74 11.37 0.58
C ASP A 168 22.50 11.99 1.25
N ARG A 169 21.42 11.20 1.39
CA ARG A 169 20.20 11.64 2.07
C ARG A 169 20.40 11.84 3.57
N ILE A 170 21.19 10.98 4.23
CA ILE A 170 21.54 11.13 5.65
C ILE A 170 22.33 12.42 5.86
N VAL A 171 23.32 12.71 5.02
CA VAL A 171 24.11 13.95 5.11
C VAL A 171 23.21 15.19 4.96
N ASN A 172 22.26 15.16 4.03
CA ASN A 172 21.34 16.27 3.86
C ASN A 172 20.43 16.46 5.11
N LEU A 173 19.89 15.36 5.64
CA LEU A 173 19.05 15.40 6.85
C LEU A 173 19.82 15.92 8.07
N ASP A 174 21.09 15.56 8.22
CA ASP A 174 21.94 16.07 9.29
C ASP A 174 22.12 17.60 9.18
N SER A 175 22.32 18.11 7.96
CA SER A 175 22.41 19.55 7.71
C SER A 175 21.11 20.30 8.04
N GLU A 176 19.94 19.70 7.76
CA GLU A 176 18.64 20.26 8.12
C GLU A 176 18.43 20.24 9.64
N ASP A 177 18.87 19.18 10.31
CA ASP A 177 18.76 19.06 11.76
C ASP A 177 19.62 20.10 12.49
N GLN A 178 20.85 20.32 12.03
CA GLN A 178 21.72 21.38 12.54
C GLN A 178 21.10 22.77 12.37
N LYS A 179 20.44 23.05 11.23
CA LYS A 179 19.72 24.31 11.02
C LYS A 179 18.55 24.48 11.99
N ARG A 180 17.72 23.44 12.15
CA ARG A 180 16.60 23.47 13.11
C ARG A 180 17.09 23.64 14.54
N LYS A 181 18.21 23.03 14.89
CA LYS A 181 18.82 23.18 16.21
C LYS A 181 19.27 24.62 16.47
N ALA A 182 19.94 25.26 15.50
CA ALA A 182 20.33 26.66 15.59
C ALA A 182 19.11 27.61 15.71
N GLU A 183 18.05 27.34 14.95
CA GLU A 183 16.80 28.10 15.04
C GLU A 183 16.13 27.95 16.41
N ASN A 184 16.10 26.73 16.97
CA ASN A 184 15.56 26.48 18.29
C ASN A 184 16.37 27.19 19.40
N GLU A 185 17.71 27.20 19.29
CA GLU A 185 18.57 27.95 20.21
C GLU A 185 18.27 29.46 20.17
N LYS A 186 18.00 30.01 18.98
CA LYS A 186 17.58 31.42 18.82
C LYS A 186 16.23 31.68 19.48
N LEU A 187 15.24 30.81 19.27
CA LEU A 187 13.91 30.93 19.89
C LEU A 187 13.98 30.80 21.42
N ILE A 188 14.89 29.99 21.95
CA ILE A 188 15.13 29.89 23.39
C ILE A 188 15.68 31.21 23.94
N ALA A 189 16.59 31.88 23.21
CA ALA A 189 17.10 33.19 23.61
C ALA A 189 15.99 34.24 23.61
N GLU A 190 15.17 34.31 22.57
CA GLU A 190 14.03 35.23 22.45
C GLU A 190 13.00 35.01 23.58
N ASN A 191 12.67 33.76 23.89
CA ASN A 191 11.78 33.44 25.01
C ASN A 191 12.33 33.88 26.37
N LYS A 192 13.66 33.86 26.56
CA LYS A 192 14.27 34.37 27.80
C LYS A 192 14.11 35.88 27.92
N GLU A 193 14.27 36.62 26.83
CA GLU A 193 14.07 38.08 26.81
C GLU A 193 12.62 38.44 27.10
N LEU A 194 11.66 37.78 26.42
CA LEU A 194 10.23 37.98 26.66
C LEU A 194 9.84 37.68 28.12
N LYS A 195 10.44 36.68 28.74
CA LYS A 195 10.19 36.36 30.15
C LYS A 195 10.66 37.46 31.09
N VAL A 196 11.77 38.13 30.79
CA VAL A 196 12.25 39.28 31.57
C VAL A 196 11.28 40.47 31.41
N GLU A 197 10.77 40.69 30.20
CA GLU A 197 9.80 41.74 29.93
C GLU A 197 8.46 41.50 30.65
N ASP A 198 7.97 40.26 30.67
CA ASP A 198 6.76 39.86 31.40
C ASP A 198 6.88 40.13 32.91
N GLU A 199 8.03 39.80 33.52
CA GLU A 199 8.27 40.10 34.94
C GLU A 199 8.33 41.60 35.23
N LYS A 200 8.87 42.41 34.30
CA LYS A 200 8.88 43.87 34.42
C LYS A 200 7.47 44.44 34.36
N LEU A 201 6.65 43.98 33.41
CA LEU A 201 5.24 44.37 33.27
C LEU A 201 4.42 44.00 34.51
N LYS A 202 4.62 42.80 35.08
CA LYS A 202 3.99 42.40 36.33
C LYS A 202 4.32 43.34 37.49
N ALA A 203 5.58 43.75 37.63
CA ALA A 203 6.00 44.69 38.67
C ALA A 203 5.35 46.06 38.49
N GLU A 204 5.21 46.54 37.24
CA GLU A 204 4.54 47.79 36.92
C GLU A 204 3.03 47.74 37.24
N ILE A 205 2.37 46.63 36.92
CA ILE A 205 0.97 46.37 37.28
C ILE A 205 0.77 46.42 38.81
N GLU A 206 1.65 45.78 39.59
CA GLU A 206 1.55 45.83 41.06
C GLU A 206 1.74 47.24 41.61
N LYS A 207 2.62 48.04 41.01
CA LYS A 207 2.80 49.45 41.38
C LYS A 207 1.52 50.27 41.11
N LEU A 208 0.91 50.08 39.94
CA LEU A 208 -0.35 50.75 39.57
C LEU A 208 -1.50 50.32 40.50
N LYS A 209 -1.61 49.04 40.86
CA LYS A 209 -2.59 48.57 41.86
C LYS A 209 -2.39 49.24 43.22
N ALA A 210 -1.15 49.44 43.65
CA ALA A 210 -0.84 50.12 44.90
C ALA A 210 -1.22 51.61 44.86
N GLU A 211 -1.05 52.28 43.71
CA GLU A 211 -1.48 53.66 43.48
C GLU A 211 -3.02 53.77 43.46
N ASP A 212 -3.71 52.85 42.79
CA ASP A 212 -5.18 52.79 42.76
C ASP A 212 -5.76 52.59 44.17
N LYS A 213 -5.17 51.67 44.96
CA LYS A 213 -5.54 51.48 46.37
C LYS A 213 -5.36 52.75 47.21
N LYS A 214 -4.29 53.52 46.97
CA LYS A 214 -4.07 54.82 47.64
C LYS A 214 -5.11 55.85 47.20
N LEU A 215 -5.45 55.92 45.91
CA LEU A 215 -6.46 56.82 45.38
C LEU A 215 -7.85 56.50 45.97
N PHE A 216 -8.21 55.22 46.02
CA PHE A 216 -9.46 54.75 46.64
C PHE A 216 -9.55 55.11 48.13
N SER A 217 -8.43 55.04 48.86
CA SER A 217 -8.36 55.46 50.27
C SER A 217 -8.54 56.97 50.49
N ARG A 218 -8.25 57.81 49.47
CA ARG A 218 -8.49 59.26 49.50
C ARG A 218 -9.95 59.58 49.22
N ILE A 219 -10.54 58.92 48.22
CA ILE A 219 -11.97 59.06 47.89
C ILE A 219 -12.87 58.64 49.07
N THR A 220 -12.44 57.66 49.88
CA THR A 220 -13.20 57.20 51.06
C THR A 220 -13.02 58.05 52.33
N LYS A 221 -12.06 58.99 52.35
CA LYS A 221 -11.85 59.94 53.46
C LYS A 221 -12.68 61.23 53.35
N ASP A 222 -13.06 61.61 52.14
CA ASP A 222 -14.03 62.69 51.92
C ASP A 222 -15.46 62.13 51.99
N ARG A 223 -15.96 61.89 53.21
CA ARG A 223 -17.38 61.61 53.41
C ARG A 223 -18.17 62.91 53.37
N CYS A 224 -18.95 63.10 52.30
CA CYS A 224 -20.25 63.76 52.43
C CYS A 224 -21.22 62.89 53.26
N PRO A 225 -22.21 63.48 53.95
CA PRO A 225 -23.04 62.80 54.93
C PRO A 225 -24.00 61.78 54.32
N ARG A 226 -24.33 60.76 55.11
CA ARG A 226 -25.31 59.72 54.81
C ARG A 226 -26.74 60.29 54.64
N SER A 227 -27.17 60.37 53.40
CA SER A 227 -28.53 60.13 52.92
C SER A 227 -28.32 59.98 51.41
N TRP A 228 -28.44 58.81 50.79
CA TRP A 228 -29.69 58.24 50.31
C TRP A 228 -29.53 56.71 50.27
N GLN A 229 -30.25 56.00 51.14
CA GLN A 229 -30.62 54.61 50.89
C GLN A 229 -32.08 54.66 50.44
N ASN A 230 -32.28 54.61 49.13
CA ASN A 230 -33.45 54.04 48.44
C ASN A 230 -33.31 54.39 46.96
N ALA A 231 -32.62 53.51 46.23
CA ALA A 231 -32.89 53.30 44.82
C ALA A 231 -33.31 51.84 44.72
N GLN A 232 -34.61 51.62 44.48
CA GLN A 232 -35.17 50.32 44.16
C GLN A 232 -34.47 49.82 42.90
N THR A 233 -33.58 48.84 43.06
CA THR A 233 -33.19 47.97 41.96
C THR A 233 -34.31 46.96 41.80
N THR A 234 -35.05 47.08 40.70
CA THR A 234 -36.00 46.08 40.23
C THR A 234 -35.31 44.71 40.19
N THR A 235 -35.81 43.79 41.02
CA THR A 235 -35.44 42.39 41.02
C THR A 235 -36.08 41.71 39.82
N GLU A 236 -35.46 41.84 38.65
CA GLU A 236 -35.49 40.76 37.67
C GLU A 236 -34.37 39.78 38.06
N PRO A 237 -34.67 38.50 38.31
CA PRO A 237 -33.64 37.55 38.69
C PRO A 237 -32.62 37.48 37.54
N PRO A 238 -31.31 37.48 37.83
CA PRO A 238 -30.33 37.13 36.79
C PRO A 238 -30.74 35.78 36.22
N PRO A 239 -30.63 35.56 34.90
CA PRO A 239 -30.89 34.25 34.34
C PRO A 239 -29.99 33.28 35.09
N VAL A 240 -30.63 32.40 35.86
CA VAL A 240 -29.97 31.28 36.53
C VAL A 240 -29.10 30.67 35.43
N PRO A 241 -27.77 30.56 35.60
CA PRO A 241 -27.00 29.73 34.70
C PRO A 241 -27.67 28.37 34.78
N LEU A 242 -28.35 27.97 33.70
CA LEU A 242 -28.89 26.63 33.59
C LEU A 242 -27.67 25.74 33.81
N ILE A 243 -27.54 25.20 35.02
CA ILE A 243 -26.54 24.20 35.34
C ILE A 243 -26.79 23.15 34.28
N PRO A 244 -25.86 22.94 33.32
CA PRO A 244 -26.04 21.92 32.33
C PRO A 244 -26.34 20.63 33.10
N PRO A 245 -27.26 19.75 32.63
CA PRO A 245 -27.47 18.45 33.26
C PRO A 245 -26.11 17.81 33.57
N PRO A 246 -25.94 17.02 34.63
CA PRO A 246 -24.63 16.55 35.12
C PRO A 246 -23.73 15.90 34.04
N ASN A 247 -24.30 15.52 32.91
CA ASN A 247 -23.62 14.94 31.76
C ASN A 247 -23.15 15.96 30.70
N TYR A 248 -23.32 17.28 30.87
CA TYR A 248 -22.85 18.29 29.92
C TYR A 248 -21.70 19.09 30.51
N THR A 249 -20.63 19.25 29.73
CA THR A 249 -19.48 20.06 30.14
C THR A 249 -19.68 21.53 29.73
N SER A 250 -19.38 22.44 30.67
CA SER A 250 -19.38 23.89 30.45
C SER A 250 -17.98 24.45 30.11
N GLY A 251 -16.98 23.58 29.91
CA GLY A 251 -15.57 23.96 29.68
C GLY A 251 -14.96 23.26 28.46
N PRO A 252 -13.63 23.40 28.26
CA PRO A 252 -12.92 22.73 27.17
C PRO A 252 -13.14 21.22 27.18
N ALA A 253 -13.44 20.64 26.03
CA ALA A 253 -13.70 19.22 25.88
C ALA A 253 -13.28 18.74 24.48
N LEU A 254 -12.86 17.48 24.37
CA LEU A 254 -12.62 16.85 23.08
C LEU A 254 -13.91 16.22 22.58
N GLN A 255 -14.25 16.41 21.30
CA GLN A 255 -15.43 15.78 20.71
C GLN A 255 -15.07 14.47 20.01
N LEU A 256 -15.80 13.40 20.32
CA LEU A 256 -15.74 12.09 19.69
C LEU A 256 -17.04 11.87 18.90
N VAL A 257 -16.90 11.69 17.58
CA VAL A 257 -18.03 11.64 16.63
C VAL A 257 -17.80 10.54 15.61
N ALA A 258 -18.86 9.85 15.18
CA ALA A 258 -18.76 8.82 14.14
C ALA A 258 -18.80 9.40 12.72
N LEU A 259 -18.13 8.73 11.77
CA LEU A 259 -18.41 8.92 10.35
C LEU A 259 -19.87 8.55 10.04
N ASN A 260 -20.49 9.22 9.07
CA ASN A 260 -21.91 9.09 8.68
C ASN A 260 -22.32 7.76 8.05
N THR A 261 -21.36 6.88 7.74
CA THR A 261 -21.60 5.56 7.15
C THR A 261 -20.60 4.54 7.68
N PRO A 262 -20.97 3.26 7.81
CA PRO A 262 -20.01 2.21 8.14
C PRO A 262 -18.95 2.07 7.05
N VAL A 263 -17.73 1.67 7.43
CA VAL A 263 -16.59 1.54 6.52
C VAL A 263 -15.90 0.20 6.72
N THR A 264 -15.47 -0.42 5.61
CA THR A 264 -14.61 -1.61 5.63
C THR A 264 -13.19 -1.30 6.08
N GLY A 265 -12.36 -2.32 6.30
CA GLY A 265 -10.94 -2.15 6.60
C GLY A 265 -10.15 -1.40 5.52
N ARG A 266 -10.67 -1.23 4.29
CA ARG A 266 -10.03 -0.46 3.23
C ARG A 266 -10.43 1.01 3.29
N MET A 267 -9.68 1.77 4.08
CA MET A 267 -9.88 3.21 4.26
C MET A 267 -8.85 4.07 3.52
N ARG A 268 -8.10 3.49 2.56
CA ARG A 268 -6.92 4.10 1.92
C ARG A 268 -5.85 4.47 2.96
N GLY A 269 -5.67 3.59 3.94
CA GLY A 269 -4.81 3.82 5.09
C GLY A 269 -5.41 4.79 6.11
N VAL A 270 -4.69 5.01 7.21
CA VAL A 270 -5.11 5.96 8.26
C VAL A 270 -5.30 7.38 7.72
N ARG A 271 -4.51 7.79 6.71
CA ARG A 271 -4.63 9.12 6.09
C ARG A 271 -5.96 9.30 5.37
N GLY A 272 -6.48 8.24 4.74
CA GLY A 272 -7.80 8.28 4.11
C GLY A 272 -8.92 8.31 5.14
N ALA A 273 -8.78 7.61 6.26
CA ALA A 273 -9.69 7.71 7.40
C ALA A 273 -9.69 9.13 8.02
N ASP A 274 -8.50 9.70 8.28
CA ASP A 274 -8.31 11.08 8.75
C ASP A 274 -8.98 12.09 7.79
N TYR A 275 -8.80 11.90 6.47
CA TYR A 275 -9.46 12.74 5.46
C TYR A 275 -11.00 12.66 5.52
N LEU A 276 -11.57 11.46 5.76
CA LEU A 276 -13.01 11.31 5.92
C LEU A 276 -13.53 12.06 7.16
N CYS A 277 -12.83 11.95 8.29
CA CYS A 277 -13.14 12.69 9.51
C CYS A 277 -13.13 14.20 9.27
N HIS A 278 -12.04 14.71 8.69
CA HIS A 278 -11.89 16.13 8.39
C HIS A 278 -12.97 16.66 7.45
N ARG A 279 -13.28 15.93 6.38
CA ARG A 279 -14.29 16.33 5.40
C ARG A 279 -15.69 16.36 6.01
N GLN A 280 -16.06 15.33 6.78
CA GLN A 280 -17.41 15.26 7.36
C GLN A 280 -17.60 16.25 8.51
N ALA A 281 -16.57 16.47 9.35
CA ALA A 281 -16.60 17.51 10.37
C ALA A 281 -16.88 18.91 9.78
N ARG A 282 -16.16 19.27 8.70
CA ARG A 282 -16.40 20.53 7.99
C ARG A 282 -17.80 20.62 7.39
N SER A 283 -18.28 19.53 6.79
CA SER A 283 -19.65 19.49 6.23
C SER A 283 -20.73 19.62 7.29
N ALA A 284 -20.44 19.22 8.53
CA ALA A 284 -21.33 19.35 9.68
C ALA A 284 -21.18 20.70 10.43
N GLY A 285 -20.33 21.61 9.94
CA GLY A 285 -20.07 22.90 10.58
C GLY A 285 -19.35 22.77 11.93
N MET A 286 -18.67 21.65 12.18
CA MET A 286 -17.91 21.46 13.42
C MET A 286 -16.56 22.16 13.34
N ASN A 287 -16.24 22.92 14.38
CA ASN A 287 -14.95 23.58 14.55
C ASN A 287 -13.91 22.59 15.10
N GLY A 288 -12.63 22.80 14.75
CA GLY A 288 -11.53 21.95 15.20
C GLY A 288 -11.01 20.98 14.13
N THR A 289 -9.93 20.26 14.46
CA THR A 289 -9.32 19.25 13.58
C THR A 289 -9.61 17.85 14.11
N TYR A 290 -10.27 17.03 13.29
CA TYR A 290 -10.65 15.67 13.63
C TYR A 290 -9.73 14.65 12.98
N ARG A 291 -9.36 13.62 13.75
CA ARG A 291 -8.59 12.47 13.28
C ARG A 291 -9.31 11.17 13.55
N ALA A 292 -9.05 10.16 12.74
CA ALA A 292 -9.61 8.83 12.91
C ALA A 292 -9.10 8.20 14.21
N PHE A 293 -10.01 7.65 14.98
CA PHE A 293 -9.77 6.91 16.21
C PHE A 293 -9.25 5.49 15.87
N LEU A 294 -8.04 5.41 15.33
CA LEU A 294 -7.43 4.18 14.82
C LEU A 294 -5.93 4.16 15.14
N SER A 295 -5.41 3.01 15.56
CA SER A 295 -3.97 2.76 15.50
C SER A 295 -3.51 2.53 14.06
N ASN A 296 -2.22 2.72 13.77
CA ASN A 296 -1.59 2.32 12.51
C ASN A 296 -0.15 1.82 12.75
N GLY A 297 0.57 1.44 11.69
CA GLY A 297 1.93 0.90 11.83
C GLY A 297 2.93 1.85 12.52
N ALA A 298 2.75 3.17 12.40
CA ALA A 298 3.62 4.21 12.94
C ALA A 298 3.09 4.90 14.21
N GLN A 299 1.78 4.85 14.49
CA GLN A 299 1.16 5.57 15.61
C GLN A 299 0.17 4.69 16.37
N ASN A 300 0.32 4.67 17.70
CA ASN A 300 -0.64 4.09 18.62
C ASN A 300 -1.86 4.99 18.77
N LEU A 301 -3.02 4.41 19.01
CA LEU A 301 -4.25 5.16 19.30
C LEU A 301 -4.06 6.06 20.52
N GLU A 302 -3.44 5.56 21.59
CA GLU A 302 -3.13 6.32 22.81
C GLU A 302 -2.38 7.64 22.56
N SER A 303 -1.57 7.71 21.50
CA SER A 303 -0.77 8.90 21.16
C SER A 303 -1.42 9.82 20.12
N ILE A 304 -2.70 9.63 19.80
CA ILE A 304 -3.46 10.57 18.94
C ILE A 304 -3.58 11.93 19.62
N ILE A 305 -3.86 11.95 20.93
CA ILE A 305 -3.86 13.16 21.76
C ILE A 305 -2.44 13.40 22.25
N TYR A 306 -1.79 14.41 21.67
CA TYR A 306 -0.37 14.68 21.87
C TYR A 306 -0.10 15.45 23.17
N TYR A 307 -0.86 16.52 23.43
CA TYR A 307 -0.61 17.39 24.58
C TYR A 307 -1.21 16.83 25.87
N SER A 308 -0.40 16.69 26.92
CA SER A 308 -0.85 16.14 28.20
C SER A 308 -1.99 16.92 28.85
N ARG A 309 -2.09 18.23 28.62
CA ARG A 309 -3.20 19.07 29.12
C ARG A 309 -4.55 18.65 28.53
N ASP A 310 -4.56 18.28 27.25
CA ASP A 310 -5.77 17.87 26.52
C ASP A 310 -6.15 16.43 26.85
N ARG A 311 -5.24 15.66 27.48
CA ARG A 311 -5.55 14.30 27.94
C ARG A 311 -6.39 14.26 29.21
N GLN A 312 -6.45 15.37 29.96
CA GLN A 312 -7.16 15.46 31.24
C GLN A 312 -8.55 16.10 31.13
N ILE A 313 -8.92 16.61 29.96
CA ILE A 313 -10.23 17.21 29.73
C ILE A 313 -11.24 16.15 29.26
N PRO A 314 -12.55 16.35 29.52
CA PRO A 314 -13.58 15.37 29.18
C PRO A 314 -13.73 15.15 27.68
N ILE A 315 -14.16 13.94 27.33
CA ILE A 315 -14.53 13.58 25.96
C ILE A 315 -16.05 13.57 25.85
N THR A 316 -16.58 14.29 24.87
CA THR A 316 -18.02 14.45 24.65
C THR A 316 -18.45 13.91 23.29
N ASN A 317 -19.75 13.66 23.14
CA ASN A 317 -20.36 13.44 21.83
C ASN A 317 -20.55 14.77 21.06
N LYS A 318 -21.13 14.69 19.85
CA LYS A 318 -21.45 15.87 19.02
C LYS A 318 -22.32 16.92 19.75
N ALA A 319 -23.18 16.51 20.68
CA ALA A 319 -24.09 17.39 21.42
C ALA A 319 -23.48 17.97 22.70
N GLY A 320 -22.21 17.67 23.01
CA GLY A 320 -21.54 18.12 24.23
C GLY A 320 -21.85 17.29 25.48
N GLN A 321 -22.50 16.13 25.32
CA GLN A 321 -22.75 15.18 26.41
C GLN A 321 -21.50 14.32 26.63
N MET A 322 -21.12 14.11 27.89
CA MET A 322 -19.89 13.46 28.31
C MET A 322 -19.95 11.95 28.09
N LEU A 323 -19.00 11.43 27.32
CA LEU A 323 -18.77 10.01 27.08
C LEU A 323 -17.71 9.45 28.04
N PHE A 324 -16.64 10.21 28.29
CA PHE A 324 -15.54 9.86 29.18
C PHE A 324 -15.08 11.06 30.00
N ASN A 325 -14.56 10.80 31.20
CA ASN A 325 -14.01 11.84 32.06
C ASN A 325 -12.72 12.43 31.50
N SER A 326 -11.92 11.63 30.81
CA SER A 326 -10.65 12.06 30.20
C SER A 326 -10.16 11.08 29.13
N TRP A 327 -9.12 11.47 28.39
CA TRP A 327 -8.45 10.56 27.45
C TRP A 327 -7.76 9.41 28.18
N GLU A 328 -7.13 9.68 29.33
CA GLU A 328 -6.49 8.66 30.15
C GLU A 328 -7.50 7.63 30.69
N ASP A 329 -8.74 8.05 31.01
CA ASP A 329 -9.82 7.15 31.43
C ASP A 329 -10.22 6.19 30.29
N LEU A 330 -10.25 6.69 29.06
CA LEU A 330 -10.56 5.87 27.88
C LEU A 330 -9.51 4.77 27.65
N VAL A 331 -8.22 5.08 27.80
CA VAL A 331 -7.09 4.16 27.53
C VAL A 331 -6.47 3.52 28.77
N ASN A 332 -7.16 3.52 29.91
CA ASN A 332 -6.65 2.99 31.18
C ASN A 332 -6.45 1.45 31.22
N GLY A 333 -6.90 0.73 30.18
CA GLY A 333 -6.86 -0.73 30.10
C GLY A 333 -8.17 -1.44 30.42
N ALA A 334 -9.22 -0.73 30.85
CA ALA A 334 -10.55 -1.28 31.12
C ALA A 334 -11.40 -1.51 29.84
N GLY A 335 -10.86 -1.20 28.66
CA GLY A 335 -11.55 -1.37 27.37
C GLY A 335 -12.37 -0.17 26.92
N GLY A 336 -12.18 1.01 27.54
CA GLY A 336 -12.85 2.25 27.16
C GLY A 336 -14.37 2.15 27.28
N HIS A 337 -14.86 1.76 28.46
CA HIS A 337 -16.28 1.71 28.76
C HIS A 337 -16.86 3.14 28.81
N PHE A 338 -17.84 3.45 27.96
CA PHE A 338 -18.49 4.76 27.93
C PHE A 338 -19.86 4.74 28.59
N ASN A 339 -20.44 5.92 28.86
CA ASN A 339 -21.75 6.04 29.49
C ASN A 339 -22.89 5.52 28.58
N ASN A 340 -23.62 4.52 29.06
CA ASN A 340 -24.70 3.83 28.33
C ASN A 340 -25.93 4.74 28.09
N ASP A 341 -26.10 5.77 28.92
CA ASP A 341 -27.22 6.72 28.83
C ASP A 341 -26.94 7.86 27.83
N VAL A 342 -25.72 7.91 27.26
CA VAL A 342 -25.27 8.97 26.37
C VAL A 342 -25.15 8.46 24.93
N PRO A 343 -25.93 9.01 23.99
CA PRO A 343 -25.88 8.60 22.60
C PRO A 343 -24.52 8.89 21.95
N LEU A 344 -24.11 8.01 21.05
CA LEU A 344 -22.94 8.20 20.20
C LEU A 344 -23.41 8.72 18.84
N PHE A 345 -23.15 10.00 18.55
CA PHE A 345 -23.62 10.63 17.33
C PHE A 345 -22.63 10.57 16.17
N SER A 346 -23.15 10.49 14.95
CA SER A 346 -22.41 10.75 13.70
C SER A 346 -22.35 12.24 13.35
N PHE A 347 -21.52 12.62 12.39
CA PHE A 347 -21.43 14.01 11.92
C PHE A 347 -22.74 14.55 11.34
N ASP A 348 -23.59 13.72 10.72
CA ASP A 348 -24.94 14.08 10.27
C ASP A 348 -26.00 14.05 11.38
N GLY A 349 -25.62 13.72 12.62
CA GLY A 349 -26.48 13.83 13.81
C GLY A 349 -27.34 12.60 14.11
N LYS A 350 -27.04 11.45 13.51
CA LYS A 350 -27.73 10.19 13.80
C LYS A 350 -27.11 9.52 15.02
N ASP A 351 -27.95 8.88 15.84
CA ASP A 351 -27.49 8.04 16.94
C ASP A 351 -27.04 6.68 16.38
N VAL A 352 -25.74 6.42 16.44
CA VAL A 352 -25.11 5.20 15.91
C VAL A 352 -25.68 3.93 16.53
N MET A 353 -26.12 3.98 17.79
CA MET A 353 -26.65 2.82 18.50
C MET A 353 -28.04 2.43 18.00
N ASN A 354 -28.86 3.40 17.63
CA ASN A 354 -30.27 3.18 17.30
C ASN A 354 -30.58 3.28 15.79
N ASP A 355 -29.76 3.99 15.02
CA ASP A 355 -29.99 4.20 13.59
C ASP A 355 -29.64 2.95 12.76
N SER A 356 -30.49 2.64 11.76
CA SER A 356 -30.33 1.49 10.87
C SER A 356 -29.16 1.61 9.89
N THR A 357 -28.56 2.80 9.73
CA THR A 357 -27.38 3.03 8.89
C THR A 357 -26.20 2.14 9.31
N TRP A 358 -26.09 1.80 10.60
CA TRP A 358 -25.11 0.86 11.13
C TRP A 358 -25.81 -0.42 11.60
N PRO A 359 -26.01 -1.42 10.72
CA PRO A 359 -26.65 -2.67 11.12
C PRO A 359 -25.80 -3.46 12.13
N GLN A 360 -24.47 -3.34 12.03
CA GLN A 360 -23.51 -3.96 12.94
C GLN A 360 -22.95 -2.90 13.89
N LYS A 361 -23.17 -3.07 15.20
CA LYS A 361 -22.77 -2.13 16.25
C LYS A 361 -21.35 -2.41 16.75
N PHE A 362 -20.38 -2.39 15.83
CA PHE A 362 -18.95 -2.55 16.13
C PHE A 362 -18.20 -1.31 15.69
N VAL A 363 -17.07 -1.03 16.35
CA VAL A 363 -16.16 0.07 16.01
C VAL A 363 -14.77 -0.46 15.70
N TRP A 364 -14.19 -0.05 14.56
CA TRP A 364 -12.79 -0.33 14.27
C TRP A 364 -11.88 0.52 15.17
N HIS A 365 -10.83 -0.08 15.77
CA HIS A 365 -9.80 0.68 16.51
C HIS A 365 -8.37 0.14 16.30
N GLY A 366 -8.19 -1.15 15.98
CA GLY A 366 -6.86 -1.71 15.69
C GLY A 366 -5.87 -1.67 16.86
N SER A 367 -6.37 -1.60 18.10
CA SER A 367 -5.58 -1.25 19.28
C SER A 367 -5.86 -2.20 20.45
N SER A 368 -4.92 -2.32 21.39
CA SER A 368 -5.12 -2.99 22.66
C SER A 368 -6.03 -2.16 23.57
N LYS A 369 -6.44 -2.73 24.72
CA LYS A 369 -7.23 -2.02 25.73
C LYS A 369 -6.54 -0.75 26.29
N LYS A 370 -5.23 -0.64 26.13
CA LYS A 370 -4.43 0.55 26.51
C LYS A 370 -4.15 1.49 25.33
N GLY A 371 -4.76 1.27 24.17
CA GLY A 371 -4.55 2.10 22.97
C GLY A 371 -3.21 1.87 22.25
N GLY A 372 -2.44 0.84 22.61
CA GLY A 372 -1.26 0.42 21.84
C GLY A 372 -1.67 -0.30 20.54
N LYS A 373 -0.94 -0.13 19.44
CA LYS A 373 -1.27 -0.81 18.18
C LYS A 373 -1.24 -2.34 18.32
N MET A 374 -2.16 -3.02 17.65
CA MET A 374 -2.20 -4.48 17.58
C MET A 374 -1.65 -4.96 16.24
N ASP A 375 -0.38 -5.38 16.22
CA ASP A 375 0.24 -5.90 15.01
C ASP A 375 -0.55 -7.12 14.48
N GLY A 376 -0.69 -7.19 13.15
CA GLY A 376 -1.55 -8.19 12.48
C GLY A 376 -3.04 -7.84 12.42
N HIS A 377 -3.53 -6.95 13.29
CA HIS A 377 -4.96 -6.64 13.45
C HIS A 377 -5.32 -5.21 13.02
N LEU A 378 -4.64 -4.75 11.97
CA LEU A 378 -4.77 -3.40 11.41
C LEU A 378 -5.31 -3.39 9.99
N CYS A 379 -5.93 -4.47 9.50
CA CYS A 379 -6.40 -4.55 8.10
C CYS A 379 -5.35 -4.17 7.06
N LYS A 380 -4.11 -4.67 7.26
CA LYS A 380 -2.91 -4.25 6.51
C LYS A 380 -2.75 -2.72 6.51
N GLN A 381 -2.71 -2.14 7.72
CA GLN A 381 -2.67 -0.68 7.95
C GLN A 381 -3.82 0.09 7.31
N TRP A 382 -5.01 -0.50 7.31
CA TRP A 382 -6.27 0.02 6.76
C TRP A 382 -6.29 0.19 5.23
N TYR A 383 -5.49 -0.61 4.52
CA TYR A 383 -5.49 -0.65 3.06
C TYR A 383 -6.27 -1.84 2.48
N SER A 384 -6.65 -2.82 3.31
CA SER A 384 -7.24 -4.07 2.85
C SER A 384 -8.71 -4.21 3.24
N ARG A 385 -9.52 -4.72 2.32
CA ARG A 385 -10.88 -5.24 2.56
C ARG A 385 -10.94 -6.77 2.38
N ASN A 386 -9.79 -7.44 2.41
CA ASN A 386 -9.72 -8.90 2.26
C ASN A 386 -10.34 -9.58 3.49
N GLY A 387 -11.16 -10.61 3.26
CA GLY A 387 -11.77 -11.42 4.32
C GLY A 387 -10.76 -12.24 5.15
N GLU A 388 -9.56 -12.47 4.63
CA GLU A 388 -8.48 -13.18 5.34
C GLU A 388 -7.61 -12.25 6.20
N SER A 389 -7.69 -10.93 5.98
CA SER A 389 -7.01 -9.97 6.83
C SER A 389 -7.86 -9.67 8.06
N LEU A 390 -7.20 -9.52 9.21
CA LEU A 390 -7.87 -9.22 10.46
C LEU A 390 -7.71 -7.75 10.86
N GLY A 391 -8.75 -7.25 11.53
CA GLY A 391 -8.80 -5.96 12.20
C GLY A 391 -9.30 -6.15 13.63
N MET A 392 -8.78 -5.35 14.56
CA MET A 392 -9.32 -5.29 15.92
C MET A 392 -10.51 -4.31 15.96
N ALA A 393 -11.65 -4.79 16.46
CA ALA A 393 -12.84 -3.99 16.68
C ALA A 393 -13.41 -4.21 18.10
N SER A 394 -14.31 -3.32 18.50
CA SER A 394 -15.00 -3.39 19.79
C SER A 394 -16.51 -3.36 19.59
N SER A 395 -17.23 -4.13 20.39
CA SER A 395 -18.69 -4.15 20.39
C SER A 395 -19.28 -2.96 21.15
N LEU A 396 -20.00 -2.09 20.45
CA LEU A 396 -20.72 -0.97 21.06
C LEU A 396 -21.91 -1.43 21.90
N ASN A 397 -22.43 -2.65 21.67
CA ASN A 397 -23.47 -3.25 22.51
C ASN A 397 -22.96 -3.60 23.92
N LYS A 398 -21.65 -3.76 24.08
CA LYS A 398 -21.01 -3.89 25.40
C LYS A 398 -20.62 -2.51 26.00
N HIS A 399 -20.96 -1.43 25.30
CA HIS A 399 -20.59 -0.06 25.62
C HIS A 399 -19.09 0.15 25.83
N MET A 400 -18.28 -0.57 25.05
CA MET A 400 -16.83 -0.46 25.07
C MET A 400 -16.32 0.03 23.71
N LEU A 401 -15.28 0.87 23.72
CA LEU A 401 -14.61 1.33 22.50
C LEU A 401 -13.33 0.58 22.16
N LEU A 402 -12.73 -0.11 23.14
CA LEU A 402 -11.45 -0.82 23.00
C LEU A 402 -11.54 -2.27 23.51
N ASP A 403 -12.72 -2.90 23.48
CA ASP A 403 -12.80 -4.35 23.67
C ASP A 403 -12.01 -5.08 22.56
N GLN A 404 -11.69 -6.34 22.77
CA GLN A 404 -10.77 -7.08 21.90
C GLN A 404 -11.52 -8.16 21.13
N ASP A 405 -12.19 -7.76 20.05
CA ASP A 405 -12.88 -8.67 19.15
C ASP A 405 -12.24 -8.63 17.75
N ASP A 406 -11.79 -9.78 17.24
CA ASP A 406 -11.17 -9.91 15.92
C ASP A 406 -12.20 -10.06 14.81
N PHE A 407 -12.05 -9.28 13.74
CA PHE A 407 -12.94 -9.35 12.59
C PHE A 407 -12.21 -9.29 11.26
N ALA A 408 -12.79 -9.97 10.27
CA ALA A 408 -12.35 -9.90 8.89
C ALA A 408 -12.57 -8.48 8.32
N CYS A 409 -11.59 -7.98 7.56
CA CYS A 409 -11.56 -6.60 7.08
C CYS A 409 -12.58 -6.26 5.98
N ASN A 410 -13.33 -7.26 5.49
CA ASN A 410 -14.46 -7.06 4.59
C ASN A 410 -15.74 -6.62 5.32
N ASN A 411 -15.82 -6.77 6.65
CA ASN A 411 -16.91 -6.24 7.45
C ASN A 411 -16.94 -4.72 7.43
N SER A 412 -18.12 -4.12 7.50
CA SER A 412 -18.32 -2.67 7.48
C SER A 412 -18.80 -2.20 8.85
N PHE A 413 -17.94 -1.48 9.57
CA PHE A 413 -18.18 -1.08 10.96
C PHE A 413 -18.08 0.43 11.15
N VAL A 414 -18.44 0.89 12.34
CA VAL A 414 -18.30 2.29 12.75
C VAL A 414 -16.82 2.67 12.76
N VAL A 415 -16.52 3.88 12.29
CA VAL A 415 -15.22 4.51 12.45
C VAL A 415 -15.46 5.82 13.20
N LEU A 416 -14.77 5.98 14.33
CA LEU A 416 -14.86 7.18 15.15
C LEU A 416 -13.79 8.19 14.77
N CYS A 417 -14.08 9.45 15.07
CA CYS A 417 -13.24 10.60 14.82
C CYS A 417 -13.13 11.41 16.11
N ILE A 418 -11.92 11.65 16.58
CA ILE A 418 -11.63 12.41 17.79
C ILE A 418 -11.01 13.77 17.42
N GLN A 419 -11.47 14.83 18.08
CA GLN A 419 -10.85 16.15 18.00
C GLN A 419 -9.44 16.10 18.60
N ARG A 420 -8.45 16.72 17.94
CA ARG A 420 -7.05 16.65 18.40
C ARG A 420 -6.73 17.49 19.64
N GLU A 421 -7.38 18.63 19.77
CA GLU A 421 -7.08 19.69 20.74
C GLU A 421 -8.37 20.49 20.98
N ALA A 422 -8.58 20.92 22.22
CA ALA A 422 -9.77 21.66 22.66
C ALA A 422 -9.54 23.17 22.70
#